data_AF-Q2RYQ5-F1
#
_entry.id   AF-Q2RYQ5-F1
#
_cell.length_a   1.000
_cell.length_b   1.000
_cell.length_c   1.000
_cell.angle_alpha   90.00
_cell.angle_beta   90.00
_cell.angle_gamma   90.00
#
_symmetry.space_group_name_H-M   'P 1'
#
loop_
_entity.id
_entity.type
_entity.pdbx_description
1 polymer ?
#
loop_
_entity_poly.entity_id
_entity_poly.type
_entity_poly.pdbx_seq_one_letter_code
_entity_poly.pdbx_strand_id
1 'polypeptide(L)'
;MDLSRRLGSGRTAGGGSARRAPPRLFHRRQHVFLFQSARLLMIHQDVLMRQIRQFTKAIATLLGQSSREQPDDLLQGIDEACRTHLDGRAEDLRTLPPDALMELCHENDRFVPDVAQTLARALHRMGETYEYRDDDEKAGGCFARSLLLYRHLLHDPDAPVSWQAGTTVAALSKRVDALPVDDATQEALDAMRNGAD
;
A
#
# COMPACT_ATOMS: atom_id res chain seq x y z
N MET A 1 50.58 -11.77 41.07
CA MET A 1 51.52 -12.69 41.75
C MET A 1 50.98 -12.99 43.13
N ASP A 2 50.96 -14.28 43.48
CA ASP A 2 50.75 -14.97 44.77
C ASP A 2 49.76 -14.41 45.82
N LEU A 3 48.66 -15.10 46.11
CA LEU A 3 48.51 -16.28 47.00
C LEU A 3 48.72 -15.96 48.49
N SER A 4 47.64 -15.97 49.29
CA SER A 4 47.42 -17.01 50.31
C SER A 4 46.33 -16.68 51.34
N ARG A 5 45.37 -17.61 51.43
CA ARG A 5 44.83 -18.28 52.65
C ARG A 5 44.45 -17.44 53.88
N ARG A 6 43.21 -17.65 54.34
CA ARG A 6 42.95 -18.14 55.71
C ARG A 6 41.63 -18.91 55.82
N LEU A 7 41.72 -19.96 56.64
CA LEU A 7 40.75 -21.01 56.97
C LEU A 7 39.87 -20.64 58.18
N GLY A 8 38.74 -21.33 58.32
CA GLY A 8 37.96 -21.48 59.56
C GLY A 8 36.50 -21.78 59.25
N SER A 9 36.08 -23.04 59.04
CA SER A 9 35.78 -24.09 60.03
C SER A 9 34.59 -23.78 60.94
N GLY A 10 33.48 -24.47 60.72
CA GLY A 10 32.32 -24.55 61.63
C GLY A 10 31.35 -25.62 61.15
N ARG A 11 31.22 -26.71 61.90
CA ARG A 11 30.57 -27.98 61.55
C ARG A 11 29.51 -28.29 62.62
N THR A 12 28.26 -28.59 62.24
CA THR A 12 27.24 -29.41 62.96
C THR A 12 26.05 -29.61 62.01
N ALA A 13 25.72 -30.80 61.47
CA ALA A 13 25.13 -32.02 62.05
C ALA A 13 23.57 -32.05 62.03
N GLY A 14 23.00 -33.17 61.53
CA GLY A 14 21.58 -33.57 61.58
C GLY A 14 20.89 -33.48 60.21
N GLY A 15 20.66 -34.57 59.47
CA GLY A 15 19.64 -35.60 59.71
C GLY A 15 18.42 -35.26 58.84
N GLY A 16 18.14 -35.88 57.69
CA GLY A 16 17.68 -37.25 57.54
C GLY A 16 16.37 -37.25 56.73
N SER A 17 16.26 -38.18 55.78
CA SER A 17 15.04 -38.66 55.12
C SER A 17 14.45 -37.93 53.90
N ALA A 18 14.70 -38.57 52.75
CA ALA A 18 13.71 -38.97 51.75
C ALA A 18 12.76 -37.92 51.15
N ARG A 19 12.89 -37.70 49.83
CA ARG A 19 11.75 -37.73 48.88
C ARG A 19 12.22 -37.61 47.43
N ARG A 20 11.91 -38.67 46.67
CA ARG A 20 11.39 -38.69 45.29
C ARG A 20 12.02 -37.76 44.25
N ALA A 21 12.71 -38.38 43.29
CA ALA A 21 12.74 -37.91 41.90
C ALA A 21 11.30 -37.80 41.35
N PRO A 22 11.02 -36.80 40.50
CA PRO A 22 10.48 -37.10 39.18
C PRO A 22 11.06 -36.12 38.11
N PRO A 23 10.58 -36.06 36.86
CA PRO A 23 11.41 -36.31 35.68
C PRO A 23 11.79 -35.03 34.95
N ARG A 24 12.71 -35.19 33.99
CA ARG A 24 13.02 -34.19 32.96
C ARG A 24 11.74 -33.80 32.22
N LEU A 25 11.39 -32.51 32.24
CA LEU A 25 10.47 -31.89 31.28
C LEU A 25 11.28 -30.96 30.39
N PHE A 26 11.74 -31.50 29.26
CA PHE A 26 12.00 -30.72 28.07
C PHE A 26 10.66 -30.48 27.34
N HIS A 27 10.54 -29.29 26.76
CA HIS A 27 9.59 -28.89 25.71
C HIS A 27 8.10 -28.78 26.04
N ARG A 28 7.65 -27.56 26.36
CA ARG A 28 6.39 -27.01 25.81
C ARG A 28 6.26 -25.50 26.00
N ARG A 29 7.00 -24.69 25.23
CA ARG A 29 6.80 -23.22 25.20
C ARG A 29 7.11 -22.61 23.82
N GLN A 30 6.57 -23.18 22.74
CA GLN A 30 6.73 -22.60 21.39
C GLN A 30 5.43 -22.44 20.58
N HIS A 31 4.26 -22.79 21.10
CA HIS A 31 3.01 -22.74 20.30
C HIS A 31 2.06 -21.55 20.58
N VAL A 32 2.34 -20.69 21.56
CA VAL A 32 1.46 -19.54 21.86
C VAL A 32 1.85 -18.27 21.08
N PHE A 33 3.13 -18.13 20.73
CA PHE A 33 3.62 -16.94 20.02
C PHE A 33 3.27 -16.91 18.52
N LEU A 34 3.09 -18.06 17.86
CA LEU A 34 2.74 -18.11 16.44
C LEU A 34 1.28 -17.72 16.15
N PHE A 35 0.36 -17.98 17.08
CA PHE A 35 -1.06 -17.63 16.91
C PHE A 35 -1.36 -16.14 17.16
N GLN A 36 -0.56 -15.48 17.99
CA GLN A 36 -0.74 -14.05 18.28
C GLN A 36 -0.22 -13.19 17.11
N SER A 37 0.92 -13.55 16.52
CA SER A 37 1.47 -12.85 15.36
C SER A 37 0.59 -12.99 14.12
N ALA A 38 0.04 -14.18 13.85
CA ALA A 38 -0.86 -14.40 12.72
C ALA A 38 -2.19 -13.65 12.88
N ARG A 39 -2.74 -13.58 14.10
CA ARG A 39 -3.94 -12.78 14.39
C ARG A 39 -3.70 -11.28 14.25
N LEU A 40 -2.56 -10.77 14.71
CA LEU A 40 -2.21 -9.36 14.55
C LEU A 40 -1.99 -8.99 13.08
N LEU A 41 -1.38 -9.86 12.28
CA LEU A 41 -1.25 -9.70 10.83
C LEU A 41 -2.61 -9.68 10.14
N MET A 42 -3.51 -10.62 10.47
CA MET A 42 -4.87 -10.64 9.92
C MET A 42 -5.68 -9.41 10.30
N ILE A 43 -5.62 -8.96 11.57
CA ILE A 43 -6.35 -7.78 12.02
C ILE A 43 -5.83 -6.51 11.32
N HIS A 44 -4.51 -6.39 11.15
CA HIS A 44 -3.92 -5.26 10.43
C HIS A 44 -4.32 -5.26 8.95
N GLN A 45 -4.32 -6.42 8.31
CA GLN A 45 -4.74 -6.59 6.91
C GLN A 45 -6.23 -6.28 6.72
N ASP A 46 -7.11 -6.72 7.63
CA ASP A 46 -8.54 -6.42 7.59
C ASP A 46 -8.83 -4.92 7.74
N VAL A 47 -8.06 -4.23 8.59
CA VAL A 47 -8.17 -2.77 8.78
C VAL A 47 -7.70 -2.02 7.53
N LEU A 48 -6.54 -2.37 6.98
CA LEU A 48 -6.02 -1.79 5.75
C LEU A 48 -6.99 -1.98 4.57
N MET A 49 -7.59 -3.15 4.44
CA MET A 49 -8.56 -3.39 3.37
C MET A 49 -9.84 -2.59 3.55
N ARG A 50 -10.31 -2.42 4.79
CA ARG A 50 -11.45 -1.55 5.08
C ARG A 50 -11.13 -0.10 4.71
N GLN A 51 -9.92 0.36 5.02
CA GLN A 51 -9.40 1.68 4.71
C GLN A 51 -9.35 1.93 3.19
N ILE A 52 -8.73 1.02 2.42
CA ILE A 52 -8.68 1.12 0.94
C ILE A 52 -10.10 1.14 0.35
N ARG A 53 -10.99 0.27 0.82
CA ARG A 53 -12.40 0.27 0.34
C ARG A 53 -13.14 1.57 0.68
N GLN A 54 -12.90 2.13 1.86
CA GLN A 54 -13.49 3.41 2.27
C GLN A 54 -12.94 4.57 1.43
N PHE A 55 -11.64 4.59 1.17
CA PHE A 55 -10.98 5.54 0.29
C PHE A 55 -11.56 5.50 -1.13
N THR A 56 -11.57 4.32 -1.75
CA THR A 56 -12.09 4.12 -3.11
C THR A 56 -13.57 4.52 -3.21
N LYS A 57 -14.37 4.21 -2.18
CA LYS A 57 -15.77 4.64 -2.11
C LYS A 57 -15.92 6.15 -1.98
N ALA A 58 -15.07 6.81 -1.19
CA ALA A 58 -15.06 8.27 -1.06
C ALA A 58 -14.71 8.92 -2.41
N ILE A 59 -13.67 8.44 -3.09
CA ILE A 59 -13.31 8.90 -4.43
C ILE A 59 -14.44 8.70 -5.43
N ALA A 60 -15.03 7.50 -5.49
CA ALA A 60 -16.13 7.22 -6.41
C ALA A 60 -17.32 8.16 -6.18
N THR A 61 -17.60 8.49 -4.91
CA THR A 61 -18.63 9.46 -4.52
C THR A 61 -18.29 10.86 -5.02
N LEU A 62 -17.06 11.33 -4.78
CA LEU A 62 -16.57 12.63 -5.24
C LEU A 62 -16.64 12.74 -6.77
N LEU A 63 -16.20 11.71 -7.49
CA LEU A 63 -16.27 11.65 -8.96
C LEU A 63 -17.71 11.65 -9.49
N GLY A 64 -18.67 11.13 -8.73
CA GLY A 64 -20.10 11.14 -9.08
C GLY A 64 -20.79 12.46 -8.78
N GLN A 65 -20.29 13.22 -7.80
CA GLN A 65 -20.85 14.51 -7.37
C GLN A 65 -20.14 15.71 -8.01
N SER A 66 -18.92 15.55 -8.48
CA SER A 66 -18.12 16.63 -9.06
C SER A 66 -18.76 17.14 -10.36
N SER A 67 -19.31 18.35 -10.31
CA SER A 67 -19.61 19.13 -11.52
C SER A 67 -18.30 19.63 -12.13
N ARG A 68 -18.23 19.76 -13.47
CA ARG A 68 -17.08 20.38 -14.16
C ARG A 68 -16.83 21.84 -13.75
N GLU A 69 -17.79 22.46 -13.05
CA GLU A 69 -17.77 23.86 -12.65
C GLU A 69 -16.98 24.12 -11.36
N GLN A 70 -16.64 23.10 -10.57
CA GLN A 70 -15.89 23.22 -9.31
C GLN A 70 -14.75 22.19 -9.24
N PRO A 71 -13.72 22.31 -10.10
CA PRO A 71 -12.62 21.35 -10.17
C PRO A 71 -11.72 21.39 -8.91
N ASP A 72 -11.69 22.52 -8.21
CA ASP A 72 -10.88 22.73 -7.01
C ASP A 72 -11.38 21.92 -5.80
N ASP A 73 -12.71 21.83 -5.65
CA ASP A 73 -13.35 21.06 -4.59
C ASP A 73 -13.09 19.57 -4.76
N LEU A 74 -12.93 19.10 -6.01
CA LEU A 74 -12.55 17.72 -6.30
C LEU A 74 -11.13 17.41 -5.83
N LEU A 75 -10.16 18.29 -6.11
CA LEU A 75 -8.78 18.13 -5.63
C LEU A 75 -8.75 18.05 -4.10
N GLN A 76 -9.39 19.02 -3.44
CA GLN A 76 -9.46 19.07 -1.98
C GLN A 76 -10.15 17.82 -1.40
N GLY A 77 -11.24 17.35 -2.03
CA GLY A 77 -11.93 16.14 -1.62
C GLY A 77 -11.06 14.88 -1.74
N ILE A 78 -10.28 14.75 -2.80
CA ILE A 78 -9.38 13.61 -3.00
C ILE A 78 -8.25 13.64 -1.97
N ASP A 79 -7.64 14.80 -1.72
CA ASP A 79 -6.59 14.97 -0.72
C ASP A 79 -7.12 14.65 0.70
N GLU A 80 -8.35 15.07 1.03
CA GLU A 80 -9.02 14.73 2.28
C GLU A 80 -9.29 13.23 2.42
N ALA A 81 -9.73 12.58 1.33
CA ALA A 81 -9.95 11.14 1.32
C ALA A 81 -8.63 10.38 1.53
N CYS A 82 -7.52 10.83 0.95
CA CYS A 82 -6.19 10.25 1.16
C CYS A 82 -5.80 10.34 2.64
N ARG A 83 -5.84 11.54 3.22
CA ARG A 83 -5.48 11.79 4.63
C ARG A 83 -6.35 10.99 5.61
N THR A 84 -7.64 10.88 5.33
CA THR A 84 -8.59 10.21 6.23
C THR A 84 -8.49 8.69 6.16
N HIS A 85 -8.28 8.13 4.97
CA HIS A 85 -8.48 6.70 4.73
C HIS A 85 -7.21 5.92 4.40
N LEU A 86 -6.09 6.56 4.07
CA LEU A 86 -4.84 5.87 3.75
C LEU A 86 -3.84 5.83 4.92
N ASP A 87 -4.23 6.23 6.13
CA ASP A 87 -3.49 6.05 7.40
C ASP A 87 -2.00 6.47 7.30
N GLY A 88 -1.72 7.58 6.61
CA GLY A 88 -0.36 8.09 6.39
C GLY A 88 0.47 7.35 5.34
N ARG A 89 -0.06 6.30 4.68
CA ARG A 89 0.59 5.64 3.54
C ARG A 89 0.71 6.57 2.33
N ALA A 90 -0.23 7.50 2.21
CA ALA A 90 -0.28 8.47 1.14
C ALA A 90 -0.89 9.76 1.67
N GLU A 91 -0.09 10.83 1.70
CA GLU A 91 -0.63 12.18 1.89
C GLU A 91 -1.26 12.70 0.60
N ASP A 92 -0.77 12.22 -0.54
CA ASP A 92 -1.14 12.66 -1.87
C ASP A 92 -1.02 11.52 -2.88
N LEU A 93 -2.10 11.24 -3.61
CA LEU A 93 -2.14 10.20 -4.64
C LEU A 93 -1.18 10.51 -5.82
N ARG A 94 -0.86 11.80 -6.02
CA ARG A 94 -0.04 12.29 -7.14
C ARG A 94 1.43 12.00 -6.99
N THR A 95 1.92 11.95 -5.75
CA THR A 95 3.33 11.74 -5.44
C THR A 95 3.59 10.31 -4.99
N LEU A 96 2.56 9.46 -5.01
CA LEU A 96 2.70 8.07 -4.61
C LEU A 96 3.64 7.35 -5.57
N PRO A 97 4.64 6.60 -5.07
CA PRO A 97 5.48 5.77 -5.93
C PRO A 97 4.64 4.77 -6.73
N PRO A 98 5.01 4.44 -7.98
CA PRO A 98 4.29 3.46 -8.81
C PRO A 98 4.01 2.14 -8.09
N ASP A 99 4.99 1.58 -7.39
CA ASP A 99 4.84 0.32 -6.65
C ASP A 99 3.79 0.43 -5.55
N ALA A 100 3.82 1.50 -4.76
CA ALA A 100 2.84 1.77 -3.72
C ALA A 100 1.43 2.00 -4.29
N LEU A 101 1.33 2.62 -5.47
CA LEU A 101 0.06 2.77 -6.19
C LEU A 101 -0.50 1.43 -6.63
N MET A 102 0.37 0.53 -7.11
CA MET A 102 -0.01 -0.82 -7.47
C MET A 102 -0.41 -1.64 -6.23
N GLU A 103 0.26 -1.49 -5.09
CA GLU A 103 -0.14 -2.12 -3.83
C GLU A 103 -1.57 -1.75 -3.41
N LEU A 104 -1.99 -0.49 -3.60
CA LEU A 104 -3.37 -0.07 -3.31
C LEU A 104 -4.41 -0.81 -4.17
N CYS A 105 -3.99 -1.28 -5.35
CA CYS A 105 -4.85 -2.01 -6.28
C CYS A 105 -4.87 -3.52 -6.02
N HIS A 106 -4.17 -4.03 -5.00
CA HIS A 106 -4.14 -5.44 -4.67
C HIS A 106 -4.87 -5.75 -3.35
N GLU A 107 -5.60 -6.87 -3.33
CA GLU A 107 -6.19 -7.48 -2.14
C GLU A 107 -5.71 -8.93 -2.05
N ASN A 108 -4.96 -9.28 -1.00
CA ASN A 108 -4.41 -10.64 -0.82
C ASN A 108 -3.65 -11.16 -2.06
N ASP A 109 -2.71 -10.36 -2.58
CA ASP A 109 -1.94 -10.65 -3.81
C ASP A 109 -2.77 -10.76 -5.09
N ARG A 110 -4.07 -10.42 -5.04
CA ARG A 110 -4.94 -10.37 -6.22
C ARG A 110 -5.19 -8.94 -6.64
N PHE A 111 -4.96 -8.63 -7.92
CA PHE A 111 -5.32 -7.35 -8.49
C PHE A 111 -6.84 -7.14 -8.45
N VAL A 112 -7.27 -5.93 -8.08
CA VAL A 112 -8.68 -5.53 -7.94
C VAL A 112 -8.98 -4.43 -8.97
N PRO A 113 -9.56 -4.80 -10.13
CA PRO A 113 -9.80 -3.87 -11.23
C PRO A 113 -10.64 -2.64 -10.85
N ASP A 114 -11.66 -2.81 -10.01
CA ASP A 114 -12.54 -1.71 -9.59
C ASP A 114 -11.79 -0.61 -8.82
N VAL A 115 -10.80 -1.01 -8.01
CA VAL A 115 -9.95 -0.07 -7.27
C VAL A 115 -9.05 0.66 -8.26
N ALA A 116 -8.33 -0.08 -9.11
CA ALA A 116 -7.46 0.50 -10.12
C ALA A 116 -8.21 1.47 -11.05
N GLN A 117 -9.41 1.12 -11.49
CA GLN A 117 -10.23 1.97 -12.37
C GLN A 117 -10.67 3.25 -11.65
N THR A 118 -11.04 3.16 -10.37
CA THR A 118 -11.44 4.32 -9.58
C THR A 118 -10.27 5.28 -9.36
N LEU A 119 -9.09 4.74 -9.01
CA LEU A 119 -7.88 5.54 -8.84
C LEU A 119 -7.40 6.15 -10.15
N ALA A 120 -7.44 5.40 -11.26
CA ALA A 120 -7.07 5.90 -12.58
C ALA A 120 -7.94 7.09 -13.00
N ARG A 121 -9.26 7.01 -12.75
CA ARG A 121 -10.20 8.10 -13.02
C ARG A 121 -9.97 9.31 -12.14
N ALA A 122 -9.66 9.10 -10.86
CA ALA A 122 -9.32 10.18 -9.93
C ALA A 122 -8.09 10.94 -10.41
N LEU A 123 -7.00 10.21 -10.66
CA LEU A 123 -5.74 10.76 -11.17
C LEU A 123 -5.94 11.49 -12.51
N HIS A 124 -6.70 10.92 -13.44
CA HIS A 124 -7.03 11.61 -14.70
C HIS A 124 -7.73 12.95 -14.42
N ARG A 125 -8.77 12.98 -13.58
CA ARG A 125 -9.48 14.22 -13.26
C ARG A 125 -8.62 15.25 -12.52
N MET A 126 -7.73 14.81 -11.64
CA MET A 126 -6.75 15.69 -11.00
C MET A 126 -5.83 16.30 -12.07
N GLY A 127 -5.33 15.49 -12.99
CA GLY A 127 -4.49 15.94 -14.11
C GLY A 127 -5.19 16.98 -14.98
N GLU A 128 -6.47 16.79 -15.32
CA GLU A 128 -7.25 17.79 -16.07
C GLU A 128 -7.37 19.12 -15.32
N THR A 129 -7.46 19.06 -13.99
CA THR A 129 -7.56 20.26 -13.15
C THR A 129 -6.22 21.00 -13.07
N TYR A 130 -5.10 20.28 -12.98
CA TYR A 130 -3.77 20.90 -12.99
C TYR A 130 -3.39 21.43 -14.38
N GLU A 131 -3.75 20.73 -15.46
CA GLU A 131 -3.59 21.20 -16.84
C GLU A 131 -4.36 22.50 -17.05
N TYR A 132 -5.60 22.62 -16.53
CA TYR A 132 -6.37 23.86 -16.58
C TYR A 132 -5.72 25.03 -15.80
N ARG A 133 -4.88 24.72 -14.82
CA ARG A 133 -4.14 25.69 -13.99
C ARG A 133 -2.73 25.97 -14.50
N ASP A 134 -2.37 25.45 -15.68
CA ASP A 134 -1.02 25.53 -16.26
C ASP A 134 0.08 24.98 -15.31
N ASP A 135 -0.26 23.99 -14.46
CA ASP A 135 0.67 23.31 -13.55
C ASP A 135 1.09 21.97 -14.17
N ASP A 136 1.93 22.06 -15.20
CA ASP A 136 2.33 20.93 -16.06
C ASP A 136 3.02 19.79 -15.30
N GLU A 137 3.79 20.10 -14.25
CA GLU A 137 4.48 19.11 -13.42
C GLU A 137 3.49 18.22 -12.66
N LYS A 138 2.48 18.83 -12.04
CA LYS A 138 1.43 18.06 -11.36
C LYS A 138 0.52 17.37 -12.36
N ALA A 139 0.20 18.02 -13.48
CA ALA A 139 -0.62 17.42 -14.52
C ALA A 139 0.04 16.16 -15.09
N GLY A 140 1.32 16.24 -15.44
CA GLY A 140 2.11 15.12 -15.96
C GLY A 140 2.17 13.95 -14.96
N GLY A 141 2.51 14.23 -13.70
CA GLY A 141 2.54 13.20 -12.65
C GLY A 141 1.19 12.49 -12.44
N CYS A 142 0.07 13.22 -12.56
CA CYS A 142 -1.28 12.67 -12.50
C CYS A 142 -1.60 11.79 -13.71
N PHE A 143 -1.37 12.30 -14.93
CA PHE A 143 -1.69 11.57 -16.16
C PHE A 143 -0.82 10.33 -16.32
N ALA A 144 0.44 10.38 -15.93
CA ALA A 144 1.36 9.24 -16.00
C ALA A 144 0.92 8.09 -15.10
N ARG A 145 0.54 8.39 -13.84
CA ARG A 145 0.00 7.38 -12.92
C ARG A 145 -1.36 6.83 -13.34
N SER A 146 -2.22 7.69 -13.91
CA SER A 146 -3.48 7.25 -14.51
C SER A 146 -3.24 6.28 -15.68
N LEU A 147 -2.29 6.60 -16.55
CA LEU A 147 -1.88 5.77 -17.68
C LEU A 147 -1.34 4.41 -17.22
N LEU A 148 -0.49 4.41 -16.18
CA LEU A 148 0.06 3.19 -15.59
C LEU A 148 -1.07 2.23 -15.17
N LEU A 149 -2.04 2.74 -14.40
CA LEU A 149 -3.19 1.94 -13.95
C LEU A 149 -4.05 1.43 -15.10
N TYR A 150 -4.30 2.26 -16.12
CA TYR A 150 -5.07 1.83 -17.29
C TYR A 150 -4.33 0.78 -18.12
N ARG A 151 -3.01 0.86 -18.25
CA ARG A 151 -2.22 -0.20 -18.91
C ARG A 151 -2.32 -1.50 -18.14
N HIS A 152 -2.20 -1.48 -16.81
CA HIS A 152 -2.38 -2.67 -15.98
C HIS A 152 -3.77 -3.29 -16.13
N LEU A 153 -4.82 -2.46 -16.13
CA LEU A 153 -6.20 -2.90 -16.37
C LEU A 153 -6.38 -3.59 -17.73
N LEU A 154 -5.68 -3.14 -18.78
CA LEU A 154 -5.76 -3.77 -20.11
C LEU A 154 -4.94 -5.05 -20.22
N HIS A 155 -3.92 -5.23 -19.38
CA HIS A 155 -3.15 -6.47 -19.32
C HIS A 155 -3.83 -7.58 -18.51
N ASP A 156 -4.75 -7.22 -17.61
CA ASP A 156 -5.56 -8.21 -16.88
C ASP A 156 -6.70 -8.74 -17.78
N PRO A 157 -6.67 -10.02 -18.18
CA PRO A 157 -7.68 -10.60 -19.08
C PRO A 157 -9.07 -10.69 -18.46
N ASP A 158 -9.17 -10.69 -17.12
CA ASP A 158 -10.42 -10.81 -16.39
C ASP A 158 -10.96 -9.44 -15.94
N ALA A 159 -10.24 -8.35 -16.19
CA ALA A 159 -10.68 -7.02 -15.84
C ALA A 159 -11.88 -6.60 -16.71
N PRO A 160 -12.98 -6.10 -16.11
CA PRO A 160 -14.14 -5.59 -16.85
C PRO A 160 -13.82 -4.20 -17.44
N VAL A 161 -12.89 -4.14 -18.38
CA VAL A 161 -12.50 -2.91 -19.07
C VAL A 161 -13.50 -2.58 -20.16
N SER A 162 -13.98 -1.33 -20.19
CA SER A 162 -14.79 -0.85 -21.30
C SER A 162 -13.91 -0.64 -22.53
N TRP A 163 -14.52 -0.72 -23.72
CA TRP A 163 -13.84 -0.41 -24.99
C TRP A 163 -13.19 0.99 -25.02
N GLN A 164 -13.65 1.92 -24.16
CA GLN A 164 -13.09 3.27 -24.04
C GLN A 164 -11.73 3.29 -23.34
N ALA A 165 -11.36 2.24 -22.60
CA ALA A 165 -10.06 2.19 -21.93
C ALA A 165 -8.89 2.33 -22.93
N GLY A 166 -8.99 1.72 -24.11
CA GLY A 166 -7.97 1.85 -25.16
C GLY A 166 -7.82 3.28 -25.71
N THR A 167 -8.92 3.99 -25.91
CA THR A 167 -8.88 5.40 -26.37
C THR A 167 -8.36 6.33 -25.28
N THR A 168 -8.72 6.08 -24.03
CA THR A 168 -8.17 6.79 -22.87
C THR A 168 -6.65 6.59 -22.75
N VAL A 169 -6.16 5.36 -22.91
CA VAL A 169 -4.71 5.06 -22.90
C VAL A 169 -3.97 5.80 -24.00
N ALA A 170 -4.52 5.84 -25.22
CA ALA A 170 -3.91 6.58 -26.33
C ALA A 170 -3.86 8.09 -26.06
N ALA A 171 -4.94 8.67 -25.54
CA ALA A 171 -5.00 10.08 -25.19
C ALA A 171 -4.04 10.45 -24.06
N LEU A 172 -3.98 9.63 -23.01
CA LEU A 172 -3.06 9.82 -21.88
C LEU A 172 -1.61 9.65 -22.31
N SER A 173 -1.29 8.66 -23.15
CA SER A 173 0.09 8.47 -23.65
C SER A 173 0.58 9.73 -24.37
N LYS A 174 -0.24 10.33 -25.24
CA LYS A 174 0.11 11.59 -25.92
C LYS A 174 0.35 12.76 -24.95
N ARG A 175 -0.44 12.85 -23.87
CA ARG A 175 -0.25 13.89 -22.84
C ARG A 175 1.01 13.67 -22.03
N VAL A 176 1.25 12.44 -21.62
CA VAL A 176 2.45 12.03 -20.87
C VAL A 176 3.72 12.30 -21.68
N ASP A 177 3.70 12.04 -22.99
CA ASP A 177 4.84 12.36 -23.88
C ASP A 177 5.13 13.88 -23.99
N ALA A 178 4.16 14.73 -23.66
CA ALA A 178 4.24 16.18 -23.81
C ALA A 178 4.48 16.93 -22.48
N LEU A 179 4.33 16.25 -21.35
CA LEU A 179 4.39 16.84 -20.02
C LEU A 179 5.58 16.27 -19.23
N PRO A 180 6.14 17.04 -18.28
CA PRO A 180 7.15 16.52 -17.38
C PRO A 180 6.58 15.42 -16.47
N VAL A 181 7.31 14.32 -16.33
CA VAL A 181 6.95 13.16 -15.50
C VAL A 181 8.17 12.75 -14.69
N ASP A 182 7.95 12.31 -13.44
CA ASP A 182 9.02 11.83 -12.58
C ASP A 182 9.65 10.53 -13.10
N ASP A 183 10.97 10.40 -12.93
CA ASP A 183 11.77 9.29 -13.46
C ASP A 183 11.22 7.91 -13.05
N ALA A 184 10.76 7.77 -11.80
CA ALA A 184 10.24 6.50 -11.29
C ALA A 184 8.96 6.07 -12.03
N THR A 185 8.06 7.01 -12.30
CA THR A 185 6.84 6.73 -13.06
C THR A 185 7.14 6.47 -14.53
N GLN A 186 8.10 7.20 -15.11
CA GLN A 186 8.53 6.96 -16.48
C GLN A 186 9.16 5.57 -16.64
N GLU A 187 10.03 5.17 -15.72
CA GLU A 187 10.64 3.84 -15.69
C GLU A 187 9.59 2.72 -15.60
N ALA A 188 8.57 2.89 -14.73
CA ALA A 188 7.47 1.94 -14.62
C ALA A 188 6.66 1.83 -15.93
N LEU A 189 6.37 2.95 -16.58
CA LEU A 189 5.66 2.98 -17.86
C LEU A 189 6.47 2.31 -18.99
N ASP A 190 7.78 2.48 -19.01
CA ASP A 190 8.68 1.88 -19.99
C ASP A 190 8.86 0.38 -19.74
N ALA A 191 8.95 -0.05 -18.48
CA ALA A 191 8.99 -1.46 -18.11
C ALA A 191 7.77 -2.23 -18.63
N MET A 192 6.57 -1.64 -18.51
CA MET A 192 5.35 -2.24 -19.07
C MET A 192 5.36 -2.33 -20.59
N ARG A 193 5.94 -1.34 -21.27
CA ARG A 193 6.05 -1.32 -22.74
C ARG A 193 7.01 -2.40 -23.25
N ASN A 194 8.11 -2.61 -22.52
CA ASN A 194 9.17 -3.55 -22.90
C ASN A 194 8.92 -4.99 -22.43
N GLY A 195 8.03 -5.20 -21.45
CA GLY A 195 7.65 -6.52 -20.94
C GLY A 195 6.47 -7.18 -21.67
N ALA A 196 5.99 -6.59 -22.77
CA ALA A 196 4.86 -7.08 -23.56
C ALA A 196 5.27 -7.99 -24.75
N ASP A 197 6.51 -8.48 -24.79
CA ASP A 197 7.03 -9.44 -25.77
C ASP A 197 6.87 -10.90 -25.31
#